data_AF-A0A1V9X4S5-F1
#
_entry.id   AF-A0A1V9X4S5-F1
#
_cell.length_a   1.000
_cell.length_b   1.000
_cell.length_c   1.000
_cell.angle_alpha   90.00
_cell.angle_beta   90.00
_cell.angle_gamma   90.00
#
_symmetry.space_group_name_H-M   'P 1'
#
loop_
_entity.id
_entity.type
_entity.pdbx_description
1 polymer ?
#
loop_
_entity_poly.entity_id
_entity_poly.type
_entity_poly.pdbx_seq_one_letter_code
_entity_poly.pdbx_strand_id
1 'polypeptide(L)'
;MSLNPFNQPSVKDLVKDIYVKKTLAEKAIKAIRDVQMEALQSTEKELGPGDVANCFCEVIEAIFLHGLKNRLTRMKFSEMFGMIRVSKSLTSLNLPRPDFWTLVCNVTHRVGLETISRLDQVSTDVGRCRAWVRFAINDGTLTSSI
;
A
#
# COMPACT_ATOMS: atom_id res chain seq x y z
N MET A 1 2.89 10.19 36.90
CA MET A 1 2.57 10.77 35.59
C MET A 1 2.09 9.64 34.70
N SER A 2 0.77 9.42 34.66
CA SER A 2 0.15 8.29 33.96
C SER A 2 0.20 8.50 32.45
N LEU A 3 0.82 7.55 31.75
CA LEU A 3 0.69 7.43 30.29
C LEU A 3 -0.76 7.01 30.00
N ASN A 4 -1.56 7.90 29.41
CA ASN A 4 -2.93 7.60 28.99
C ASN A 4 -2.88 6.64 27.77
N PRO A 5 -3.31 5.37 27.88
CA PRO A 5 -3.16 4.40 26.79
C PRO A 5 -4.29 4.44 25.76
N PHE A 6 -5.30 5.30 25.92
CA PHE A 6 -6.53 5.25 25.11
C PHE A 6 -7.02 6.64 24.74
N ASN A 7 -6.45 7.23 23.69
CA ASN A 7 -7.20 8.22 22.93
C ASN A 7 -8.09 7.43 21.94
N GLN A 8 -9.28 7.05 22.38
CA GLN A 8 -10.25 6.39 21.50
C GLN A 8 -10.55 7.29 20.29
N PRO A 9 -10.67 6.73 19.08
CA PRO A 9 -10.96 7.52 17.89
C PRO A 9 -12.29 8.25 18.05
N SER A 10 -12.33 9.54 17.66
CA SER A 10 -13.56 10.31 17.68
C SER A 10 -14.59 9.71 16.72
N VAL A 11 -15.89 9.96 16.97
CA VAL A 11 -16.96 9.68 15.98
C VAL A 11 -16.61 10.30 14.62
N LYS A 12 -16.01 11.49 14.60
CA LYS A 12 -15.55 12.13 13.35
C LYS A 12 -14.46 11.33 12.63
N ASP A 13 -13.55 10.71 13.37
CA ASP A 13 -12.47 9.89 12.80
C ASP A 13 -13.01 8.56 12.27
N LEU A 14 -13.96 7.96 12.98
CA LEU A 14 -14.65 6.74 12.54
C LEU A 14 -15.46 6.99 11.26
N VAL A 15 -16.21 8.09 11.19
CA VAL A 15 -16.97 8.45 9.99
C VAL A 15 -16.04 8.68 8.79
N LYS A 16 -14.90 9.33 9.01
CA LYS A 16 -13.88 9.49 7.95
C LYS A 16 -13.30 8.15 7.50
N ASP A 17 -12.96 7.26 8.41
CA ASP A 17 -12.44 5.92 8.10
C ASP A 17 -13.46 5.11 7.28
N ILE A 18 -14.74 5.15 7.66
CA ILE A 18 -15.83 4.50 6.90
C ILE A 18 -15.93 5.08 5.48
N TYR A 19 -15.88 6.40 5.34
CA TYR A 19 -15.94 7.06 4.04
C TYR A 19 -14.75 6.66 3.16
N VAL A 20 -13.53 6.68 3.70
CA VAL A 20 -12.32 6.30 2.96
C VAL A 20 -12.39 4.84 2.52
N LYS A 21 -12.79 3.93 3.42
CA LYS A 21 -12.96 2.50 3.08
C LYS A 21 -13.97 2.30 1.95
N LYS A 22 -15.12 3.00 1.99
CA LYS A 22 -16.13 2.93 0.95
C LYS A 22 -15.57 3.40 -0.40
N THR A 23 -14.90 4.56 -0.43
CA THR A 23 -14.28 5.08 -1.65
C THR A 23 -13.19 4.17 -2.20
N LEU A 24 -12.35 3.60 -1.33
CA LEU A 24 -11.31 2.65 -1.75
C LEU A 24 -11.92 1.38 -2.36
N ALA A 25 -12.99 0.86 -1.77
CA ALA A 25 -13.72 -0.30 -2.31
C ALA A 25 -14.32 0.00 -3.69
N GLU A 26 -14.97 1.15 -3.87
CA GLU A 26 -15.54 1.57 -5.16
C GLU A 26 -14.44 1.72 -6.23
N LYS A 27 -13.31 2.33 -5.88
CA LYS A 27 -12.15 2.46 -6.79
C LYS A 27 -11.53 1.11 -7.13
N ALA A 28 -11.45 0.18 -6.17
CA ALA A 28 -10.91 -1.16 -6.41
C ALA A 28 -11.77 -1.94 -7.39
N ILE A 29 -13.09 -1.92 -7.20
CA ILE A 29 -14.03 -2.57 -8.13
C ILE A 29 -13.86 -2.00 -9.54
N LYS A 30 -13.72 -0.68 -9.68
CA LYS A 30 -13.49 -0.05 -10.98
C LYS A 30 -12.15 -0.50 -11.59
N ALA A 31 -11.05 -0.42 -10.83
CA ALA A 31 -9.72 -0.80 -11.32
C ALA A 31 -9.66 -2.28 -11.74
N ILE A 32 -10.33 -3.17 -11.00
CA ILE A 32 -10.44 -4.60 -11.36
C ILE A 32 -11.19 -4.77 -12.69
N ARG A 33 -12.30 -4.05 -12.90
CA ARG A 33 -13.03 -4.09 -14.17
C ARG A 33 -12.16 -3.60 -15.32
N ASP A 34 -11.43 -2.50 -15.13
CA ASP A 34 -10.55 -1.96 -16.16
C ASP A 34 -9.46 -2.98 -16.54
N VAL A 35 -8.84 -3.64 -15.54
CA VAL A 35 -7.87 -4.75 -15.76
C VAL A 35 -8.51 -5.92 -16.52
N GLN A 36 -9.72 -6.33 -16.13
CA GLN A 36 -10.44 -7.42 -16.81
C GLN A 36 -10.75 -7.06 -18.27
N MET A 37 -11.14 -5.82 -18.55
CA MET A 37 -11.41 -5.35 -19.91
C MET A 37 -10.15 -5.34 -20.78
N GLU A 38 -9.01 -4.90 -20.24
CA GLU A 38 -7.73 -4.93 -20.95
C GLU A 38 -7.25 -6.37 -21.21
N ALA A 39 -7.44 -7.27 -20.25
CA ALA A 39 -7.11 -8.67 -20.41
C ALA A 39 -7.96 -9.39 -21.48
N LEU A 40 -9.20 -8.92 -21.74
CA LEU A 40 -10.03 -9.45 -22.83
C LEU A 40 -9.55 -8.98 -24.22
N GLN A 41 -8.88 -7.83 -24.29
CA GLN A 41 -8.37 -7.24 -25.53
C GLN A 41 -6.94 -7.71 -25.85
N SER A 42 -6.21 -8.17 -24.84
CA SER A 42 -4.83 -8.62 -24.97
C SER A 42 -4.76 -10.12 -25.30
N THR A 43 -3.84 -10.50 -26.19
CA THR A 43 -3.55 -11.93 -26.45
C THR A 43 -2.75 -12.54 -25.30
N GLU A 44 -1.93 -11.72 -24.65
CA GLU A 44 -1.23 -12.07 -23.42
C GLU A 44 -2.17 -11.85 -22.23
N LYS A 45 -2.42 -12.89 -21.43
CA LYS A 45 -3.28 -12.83 -20.23
C LYS A 45 -2.54 -12.28 -19.02
N GLU A 46 -1.66 -11.30 -19.25
CA GLU A 46 -0.83 -10.69 -18.23
C GLU A 46 -1.16 -9.21 -18.12
N LEU A 47 -1.09 -8.67 -16.90
CA LEU A 47 -1.16 -7.24 -16.68
C LEU A 47 0.13 -6.58 -17.17
N GLY A 48 0.06 -6.01 -18.36
CA GLY A 48 1.17 -5.30 -18.99
C GLY A 48 1.48 -3.94 -18.35
N PRO A 49 2.52 -3.24 -18.84
CA PRO A 49 2.75 -1.85 -18.48
C PRO A 49 1.67 -0.95 -19.11
N GLY A 50 1.14 0.01 -18.34
CA GLY A 50 0.13 0.93 -18.85
C GLY A 50 -0.65 1.64 -17.75
N ASP A 51 -1.58 2.51 -18.16
CA ASP A 51 -2.36 3.34 -17.25
C ASP A 51 -3.31 2.51 -16.37
N VAL A 52 -3.90 1.45 -16.91
CA VAL A 52 -4.75 0.53 -16.14
C VAL A 52 -3.94 -0.20 -15.08
N ALA A 53 -2.77 -0.72 -15.43
CA ALA A 53 -1.87 -1.36 -14.48
C ALA A 53 -1.37 -0.39 -13.40
N ASN A 54 -1.08 0.86 -13.78
CA ASN A 54 -0.72 1.92 -12.83
C ASN A 54 -1.88 2.24 -11.87
N CYS A 55 -3.09 2.45 -12.40
CA CYS A 55 -4.30 2.71 -11.63
C CYS A 55 -4.59 1.58 -10.63
N PHE A 56 -4.49 0.32 -11.08
CA PHE A 56 -4.64 -0.84 -10.23
C PHE A 56 -3.61 -0.84 -9.08
N CYS A 57 -2.32 -0.63 -9.40
CA CYS A 57 -1.27 -0.54 -8.39
C CYS A 57 -1.51 0.58 -7.39
N GLU A 58 -1.95 1.76 -7.83
CA GLU A 58 -2.23 2.91 -6.97
C GLU A 58 -3.38 2.64 -6.00
N VAL A 59 -4.45 1.99 -6.48
CA VAL A 59 -5.60 1.65 -5.63
C VAL A 59 -5.21 0.61 -4.58
N ILE A 60 -4.47 -0.44 -4.98
CA ILE A 60 -3.98 -1.47 -4.05
C ILE A 60 -2.97 -0.87 -3.05
N GLU A 61 -2.04 -0.02 -3.51
CA GLU A 61 -1.11 0.75 -2.66
C GLU A 61 -1.90 1.56 -1.62
N ALA A 62 -2.93 2.29 -2.04
CA ALA A 62 -3.76 3.08 -1.14
C ALA A 62 -4.49 2.22 -0.08
N ILE A 63 -4.97 1.03 -0.46
CA ILE A 63 -5.62 0.08 0.46
C ILE A 63 -4.64 -0.40 1.53
N PHE A 64 -3.45 -0.87 1.14
CA PHE A 64 -2.43 -1.32 2.09
C PHE A 64 -1.97 -0.20 3.00
N LEU A 65 -1.69 0.98 2.46
CA LEU A 65 -1.28 2.13 3.25
C LEU A 65 -2.38 2.58 4.22
N HIS A 66 -3.65 2.52 3.83
CA HIS A 66 -4.77 2.79 4.72
C HIS A 66 -4.87 1.76 5.86
N GLY A 67 -4.72 0.47 5.55
CA GLY A 67 -4.69 -0.59 6.57
C GLY A 67 -3.49 -0.46 7.53
N LEU A 68 -2.32 -0.13 6.98
CA LEU A 68 -1.10 0.10 7.76
C LEU A 68 -1.17 1.38 8.59
N LYS A 69 -1.86 2.43 8.13
CA LYS A 69 -2.07 3.66 8.92
C LYS A 69 -2.67 3.34 10.28
N ASN A 70 -3.61 2.40 10.36
CA ASN A 70 -4.21 1.97 11.62
C ASN A 70 -3.23 1.20 12.51
N ARG A 71 -2.21 0.53 11.96
CA ARG A 71 -1.15 -0.16 12.71
C ARG A 71 -0.02 0.79 13.11
N LEU A 72 0.31 1.74 12.24
CA LEU A 72 1.33 2.74 12.45
C LEU A 72 0.87 3.83 13.41
N THR A 73 -0.40 4.23 13.46
CA THR A 73 -0.89 5.10 14.56
C THR A 73 -0.78 4.41 15.93
N ARG A 74 -0.82 3.07 15.98
CA ARG A 74 -0.57 2.27 17.19
C ARG A 74 0.92 2.12 17.53
N MET A 75 1.81 2.07 16.54
CA MET A 75 3.28 1.99 16.73
C MET A 75 3.96 3.36 16.90
N LYS A 76 3.42 4.43 16.30
CA LYS A 76 4.10 5.73 16.14
C LYS A 76 4.02 6.67 17.33
N PHE A 77 3.33 6.34 18.41
CA PHE A 77 3.39 7.21 19.60
C PHE A 77 4.66 6.99 20.44
N SER A 78 5.23 5.78 20.45
CA SER A 78 6.45 5.50 21.23
C SER A 78 7.74 5.76 20.45
N GLU A 79 7.82 5.42 19.17
CA GLU A 79 9.06 5.56 18.38
C GLU A 79 9.18 6.92 17.68
N MET A 80 8.06 7.51 17.25
CA MET A 80 8.06 8.76 16.48
C MET A 80 8.20 10.00 17.37
N PHE A 81 7.84 9.94 18.67
CA PHE A 81 8.07 11.05 19.61
C PHE A 81 9.55 11.31 19.94
N GLY A 82 10.43 10.33 19.72
CA GLY A 82 11.88 10.53 19.78
C GLY A 82 12.42 11.40 18.64
N MET A 83 11.76 11.36 17.47
CA MET A 83 12.16 12.11 16.27
C MET A 83 11.36 13.42 16.07
N ILE A 84 10.11 13.49 16.55
CA ILE A 84 9.19 14.62 16.34
C ILE A 84 9.46 15.81 17.27
N ARG A 85 10.12 15.62 18.42
CA ARG A 85 10.47 16.75 19.31
C ARG A 85 11.43 17.76 18.67
N VAL A 86 12.05 17.44 17.53
CA VAL A 86 13.06 18.27 16.88
C VAL A 86 12.51 19.17 15.77
N SER A 87 11.30 18.97 15.22
CA SER A 87 10.86 19.79 14.07
C SER A 87 9.41 20.25 14.12
N LYS A 88 9.22 21.51 14.54
CA LYS A 88 8.07 22.35 14.19
C LYS A 88 8.25 22.88 12.75
N SER A 89 8.08 22.04 11.73
CA SER A 89 7.68 22.47 10.38
C SER A 89 7.35 21.25 9.53
N LEU A 90 6.06 20.99 9.31
CA LEU A 90 5.54 19.78 8.67
C LEU A 90 5.59 19.81 7.13
N THR A 91 6.15 20.87 6.52
CA THR A 91 6.08 21.11 5.07
C THR A 91 7.42 20.97 4.33
N SER A 92 8.55 20.83 5.03
CA SER A 92 9.90 20.86 4.42
C SER A 92 10.85 19.73 4.82
N LEU A 93 10.40 18.74 5.59
CA LEU A 93 11.20 17.54 5.86
C LEU A 93 10.97 16.53 4.73
N ASN A 94 12.05 16.10 4.08
CA ASN A 94 12.10 14.95 3.17
C ASN A 94 11.74 13.66 3.91
N LEU A 95 10.49 13.52 4.33
CA LEU A 95 9.99 12.30 4.94
C LEU A 95 9.97 11.20 3.86
N PRO A 96 10.52 10.01 4.15
CA PRO A 96 10.43 8.89 3.22
C PRO A 96 8.96 8.64 2.89
N ARG A 97 8.68 8.51 1.58
CA ARG A 97 7.33 8.22 1.08
C ARG A 97 6.85 6.91 1.73
N PRO A 98 5.63 6.87 2.29
CA PRO A 98 5.14 5.64 2.90
C PRO A 98 5.01 4.53 1.87
N ASP A 99 5.43 3.33 2.24
CA ASP A 99 5.31 2.09 1.47
C ASP A 99 4.75 0.96 2.35
N PHE A 100 4.60 -0.23 1.75
CA PHE A 100 4.19 -1.45 2.43
C PHE A 100 5.16 -2.61 2.16
N TRP A 101 6.42 -2.32 1.81
CA TRP A 101 7.37 -3.34 1.36
C TRP A 101 7.73 -4.32 2.48
N THR A 102 7.83 -3.84 3.72
CA THR A 102 8.02 -4.73 4.88
C THR A 102 6.87 -5.75 5.02
N LEU A 103 5.63 -5.36 4.70
CA LEU A 103 4.51 -6.30 4.70
C LEU A 103 4.68 -7.34 3.58
N VAL A 104 5.05 -6.89 2.37
CA VAL A 104 5.31 -7.75 1.22
C VAL A 104 6.37 -8.82 1.55
N CYS A 105 7.48 -8.42 2.17
CA CYS A 105 8.54 -9.36 2.58
C CYS A 105 8.06 -10.45 3.55
N ASN A 106 7.03 -10.20 4.34
CA ASN A 106 6.51 -11.17 5.31
C ASN A 106 5.49 -12.16 4.71
N VAL A 107 4.80 -11.77 3.63
CA VAL A 107 3.72 -12.57 3.02
C VAL A 107 4.16 -13.28 1.74
N THR A 108 5.28 -12.87 1.15
CA THR A 108 5.73 -13.38 -0.16
C THR A 108 6.79 -14.45 0.02
N HIS A 109 6.66 -15.56 -0.71
CA HIS A 109 7.69 -16.58 -0.76
C HIS A 109 9.02 -16.02 -1.31
N ARG A 110 10.13 -16.59 -0.82
CA ARG A 110 11.50 -16.18 -1.18
C ARG A 110 11.71 -16.06 -2.69
N VAL A 111 11.19 -17.00 -3.48
CA VAL A 111 11.33 -17.00 -4.94
C VAL A 111 10.70 -15.74 -5.55
N GLY A 112 9.50 -15.34 -5.11
CA GLY A 112 8.86 -14.11 -5.60
C GLY A 112 9.65 -12.85 -5.22
N LEU A 113 10.20 -12.80 -4.00
CA LEU A 113 11.07 -11.70 -3.57
C LEU A 113 12.36 -11.61 -4.40
N GLU A 114 12.97 -12.76 -4.72
CA GLU A 114 14.14 -12.83 -5.59
C GLU A 114 13.82 -12.34 -7.01
N THR A 115 12.67 -12.71 -7.57
CA THR A 115 12.20 -12.21 -8.87
C THR A 115 12.10 -10.69 -8.89
N ILE A 116 11.48 -10.09 -7.87
CA ILE A 116 11.34 -8.63 -7.77
C ILE A 116 12.70 -7.95 -7.57
N SER A 117 13.60 -8.57 -6.80
CA SER A 117 14.92 -8.02 -6.51
C SER A 117 15.85 -8.00 -7.73
N ARG A 118 15.57 -8.81 -8.76
CA ARG A 118 16.31 -8.83 -10.04
C ARG A 118 15.87 -7.72 -11.01
N LEU A 119 14.87 -6.91 -10.66
CA LEU A 119 14.43 -5.78 -11.47
C LEU A 119 15.35 -4.57 -11.23
N ASP A 120 16.42 -4.45 -12.01
CA ASP A 120 17.43 -3.40 -11.87
C ASP A 120 16.86 -1.98 -11.96
N GLN A 121 15.73 -1.80 -12.66
CA GLN A 121 15.03 -0.54 -12.81
C GLN A 121 14.23 -0.12 -11.56
N VAL A 122 14.07 -1.00 -10.57
CA VAL A 122 13.24 -0.78 -9.38
C VAL A 122 14.13 -0.52 -8.15
N SER A 123 14.45 0.75 -7.91
CA SER A 123 15.38 1.18 -6.86
C SER A 123 14.74 1.64 -5.55
N THR A 124 13.41 1.75 -5.49
CA THR A 124 12.68 2.27 -4.31
C THR A 124 11.71 1.24 -3.76
N ASP A 125 11.45 1.26 -2.45
CA ASP A 125 10.48 0.34 -1.82
C ASP A 125 9.05 0.55 -2.34
N VAL A 126 8.68 1.80 -2.66
CA VAL A 126 7.42 2.10 -3.37
C VAL A 126 7.41 1.42 -4.75
N GLY A 127 8.51 1.48 -5.48
CA GLY A 127 8.67 0.77 -6.75
C GLY A 127 8.54 -0.74 -6.57
N ARG A 128 9.17 -1.32 -5.54
CA ARG A 128 9.13 -2.75 -5.22
C ARG A 128 7.72 -3.21 -4.85
N CYS A 129 6.99 -2.42 -4.06
CA CYS A 129 5.57 -2.61 -3.78
C CYS A 129 4.73 -2.70 -5.06
N ARG A 130 4.91 -1.76 -5.99
CA ARG A 130 4.18 -1.73 -7.27
C ARG A 130 4.59 -2.86 -8.20
N ALA A 131 5.86 -3.25 -8.20
CA ALA A 131 6.34 -4.42 -8.93
C ALA A 131 5.73 -5.71 -8.38
N TRP A 132 5.66 -5.83 -7.05
CA TRP A 132 5.02 -6.96 -6.38
C TRP A 132 3.53 -7.06 -6.68
N VAL A 133 2.78 -5.96 -6.68
CA VAL A 133 1.34 -6.01 -7.02
C VAL A 133 1.13 -6.58 -8.43
N ARG A 134 1.94 -6.17 -9.41
CA ARG A 134 1.88 -6.71 -10.79
C ARG A 134 2.30 -8.17 -10.84
N PHE A 135 3.35 -8.54 -10.13
CA PHE A 135 3.79 -9.92 -10.02
C PHE A 135 2.67 -10.81 -9.44
N ALA A 136 2.09 -10.42 -8.30
CA ALA A 136 1.11 -11.21 -7.58
C ALA A 136 -0.21 -11.37 -8.34
N ILE A 137 -0.64 -10.37 -9.11
CA ILE A 137 -1.83 -10.52 -9.96
C ILE A 137 -1.55 -11.42 -11.18
N ASN A 138 -0.39 -11.30 -11.82
CA ASN A 138 -0.03 -12.13 -12.98
C ASN A 138 0.19 -13.61 -12.59
N ASP A 139 0.77 -13.84 -11.42
CA ASP A 139 1.01 -15.18 -10.86
C ASP A 139 -0.26 -15.78 -10.19
N GLY A 140 -1.34 -15.00 -10.08
CA GLY A 140 -2.58 -15.44 -9.44
C GLY A 140 -2.48 -15.63 -7.92
N THR A 141 -1.43 -15.11 -7.30
CA THR A 141 -1.12 -15.25 -5.85
C THR A 141 -1.56 -14.06 -5.01
N LEU A 142 -2.14 -13.02 -5.61
CA LEU A 142 -2.58 -11.82 -4.89
C LEU A 142 -3.59 -12.16 -3.78
N THR A 143 -4.55 -13.05 -4.03
CA THR A 143 -5.60 -13.41 -3.05
C THR A 143 -5.10 -14.30 -1.92
N SER A 144 -4.07 -15.13 -2.14
CA SER A 144 -3.47 -15.97 -1.09
C SER A 144 -2.45 -15.22 -0.24
N SER A 145 -1.97 -14.06 -0.72
CA SER A 145 -0.98 -13.23 -0.04
C SER A 145 -1.60 -12.10 0.83
N ILE A 146 -2.93 -11.93 0.78
CA ILE A 146 -3.70 -10.90 1.51
C ILE A 146 -4.68 -11.52 2.50
#